data_AF-A0A1G3WI68-F1
#
_entry.id   AF-A0A1G3WI68-F1
#
_cell.length_a   1.000
_cell.length_b   1.000
_cell.length_c   1.000
_cell.angle_alpha   90.00
_cell.angle_beta   90.00
_cell.angle_gamma   90.00
#
_symmetry.space_group_name_H-M   'P 1'
#
loop_
_entity.id
_entity.type
_entity.pdbx_description
1 polymer ?
#
loop_
_entity_poly.entity_id
_entity_poly.type
_entity_poly.pdbx_seq_one_letter_code
_entity_poly.pdbx_strand_id
1 'polypeptide(L)' 'MFLWEFLREQGRRVIPVMTKADKLKRGERSRQLKLFTEALAPLGIDPGGVIWYSALTREGRDLLWDRLLASLGEA' A
#
# COMPACT_ATOMS: atom_id res chain seq x y z
N MET A 1 -12.23 -10.05 13.21
CA MET A 1 -11.67 -10.25 11.87
C MET A 1 -11.29 -8.89 11.33
N PHE A 2 -10.02 -8.67 11.01
CA PHE A 2 -9.55 -7.42 10.41
C PHE A 2 -9.90 -7.39 8.92
N LEU A 3 -10.10 -6.19 8.35
CA LEU A 3 -10.44 -6.00 6.93
C LEU A 3 -9.51 -6.77 5.98
N TRP A 4 -8.21 -6.81 6.31
CA TRP A 4 -7.21 -7.47 5.48
C TRP A 4 -7.42 -8.99 5.41
N GLU A 5 -7.66 -9.61 6.55
CA GLU A 5 -7.94 -11.06 6.63
C GLU A 5 -9.18 -11.41 5.82
N PHE A 6 -10.23 -10.59 5.97
CA PHE A 6 -11.47 -10.76 5.22
C PHE A 6 -11.25 -10.71 3.72
N LEU A 7 -10.56 -9.68 3.21
CA LEU A 7 -10.29 -9.56 1.77
C LEU A 7 -9.45 -10.73 1.25
N ARG A 8 -8.50 -11.22 2.04
CA ARG A 8 -7.64 -12.35 1.67
C ARG A 8 -8.41 -13.66 1.61
N GLU A 9 -9.26 -13.94 2.61
CA GLU A 9 -10.12 -15.13 2.62
C GLU A 9 -11.10 -15.14 1.43
N GLN A 10 -11.52 -13.97 0.96
CA GLN A 10 -12.35 -13.82 -0.24
C GLN A 10 -11.54 -13.88 -1.56
N GLY A 11 -10.24 -14.20 -1.52
CA GLY A 11 -9.37 -14.30 -2.69
C GLY A 11 -9.18 -12.97 -3.43
N ARG A 12 -9.38 -11.82 -2.76
CA ARG A 12 -9.25 -10.50 -3.38
C ARG A 12 -7.79 -10.05 -3.40
N ARG A 13 -7.34 -9.55 -4.56
CA ARG A 13 -6.07 -8.82 -4.68
C ARG A 13 -6.23 -7.45 -4.00
N VAL A 14 -5.24 -7.05 -3.20
CA VAL A 14 -5.26 -5.80 -2.44
C VAL A 14 -3.99 -5.00 -2.72
N ILE A 15 -4.14 -3.70 -2.93
CA ILE A 15 -3.02 -2.74 -3.08
C ILE A 15 -2.98 -1.89 -1.80
N PRO A 16 -2.01 -2.09 -0.90
CA PRO A 16 -1.88 -1.26 0.28
C PRO A 16 -1.34 0.14 -0.08
N VAL A 17 -2.07 1.18 0.33
CA VAL A 17 -1.73 2.58 0.06
C VAL A 17 -1.61 3.35 1.38
N MET A 18 -0.41 3.86 1.66
CA MET A 18 -0.14 4.73 2.81
C MET A 18 -0.35 6.19 2.40
N THR A 19 -1.52 6.72 2.71
CA THR A 19 -1.93 8.09 2.34
C THR A 19 -1.28 9.16 3.22
N LYS A 20 -1.44 10.44 2.81
CA LYS A 20 -0.89 11.62 3.51
C LYS A 20 0.64 11.61 3.63
N ALA A 21 1.33 11.06 2.62
CA ALA A 21 2.79 10.99 2.59
C ALA A 21 3.47 12.36 2.76
N ASP A 22 2.81 13.45 2.37
CA ASP A 22 3.30 14.84 2.54
C ASP A 22 3.48 15.26 4.00
N LYS A 23 2.88 14.53 4.95
CA LYS A 23 3.01 14.81 6.40
C LYS A 23 4.20 14.14 7.06
N LEU A 24 4.88 13.24 6.36
CA LEU A 24 5.95 12.43 6.93
C LEU A 24 7.30 12.79 6.34
N LYS A 25 8.27 13.06 7.22
CA LYS A 25 9.69 13.13 6.88
C LYS A 25 10.21 11.76 6.48
N ARG A 26 11.33 11.71 5.75
CA ARG A 26 11.93 10.47 5.25
C ARG A 26 12.14 9.40 6.34
N GLY A 27 12.66 9.79 7.50
CA GLY A 27 12.87 8.85 8.62
C GLY A 27 11.56 8.30 9.21
N GLU A 28 10.51 9.13 9.27
CA GLU A 28 9.18 8.70 9.74
C GLU A 28 8.54 7.73 8.76
N ARG A 29 8.71 7.95 7.45
CA ARG A 29 8.27 7.02 6.42
C ARG A 29 8.93 5.66 6.57
N SER A 30 10.26 5.60 6.72
CA SER A 30 10.97 4.34 6.94
C SER A 30 10.48 3.59 8.19
N ARG A 31 10.26 4.32 9.30
CA ARG A 31 9.73 3.73 10.55
C ARG A 31 8.31 3.20 10.38
N GLN A 32 7.42 3.99 9.77
CA GLN A 32 6.03 3.57 9.57
C GLN A 32 5.89 2.42 8.58
N LEU A 33 6.68 2.43 7.49
CA LEU A 33 6.71 1.32 6.54
C LEU A 33 7.09 0.03 7.25
N LYS A 34 8.19 0.05 8.02
CA LYS A 34 8.63 -1.12 8.80
C LYS A 34 7.54 -1.64 9.73
N LEU A 35 6.94 -0.76 10.54
CA LEU A 35 5.87 -1.16 11.47
C LEU A 35 4.65 -1.75 10.76
N PHE A 36 4.23 -1.14 9.65
CA PHE A 36 3.11 -1.61 8.85
C PHE A 36 3.39 -2.99 8.25
N THR A 37 4.57 -3.18 7.65
CA THR A 37 4.95 -4.43 7.00
C THR A 37 5.19 -5.55 8.00
N GLU A 38 5.77 -5.26 9.17
CA GLU A 38 5.94 -6.26 10.23
C GLU A 38 4.58 -6.76 10.75
N ALA A 39 3.61 -5.84 10.94
CA ALA A 39 2.27 -6.20 11.39
C ALA A 39 1.50 -7.05 10.36
N LEU A 40 1.77 -6.86 9.05
CA LEU A 40 1.06 -7.54 7.96
C LEU A 40 1.90 -8.63 7.28
N ALA A 41 3.12 -8.90 7.74
CA ALA A 41 3.97 -9.96 7.21
C ALA A 41 3.28 -11.36 7.24
N PRO A 42 2.54 -11.75 8.30
CA PRO A 42 1.77 -13.01 8.28
C PRO A 42 0.68 -13.05 7.20
N LEU A 43 0.30 -11.87 6.70
CA LEU A 43 -0.70 -11.68 5.66
C LEU A 43 -0.11 -11.59 4.25
N GLY A 44 1.22 -11.72 4.12
CA GLY A 44 1.94 -11.73 2.84
C GLY A 44 2.30 -10.35 2.30
N ILE A 45 2.30 -9.32 3.15
CA ILE A 45 2.68 -7.96 2.73
C ILE A 45 4.17 -7.70 2.90
N ASP A 46 4.80 -7.34 1.79
CA ASP A 46 6.20 -6.93 1.68
C ASP A 46 6.30 -5.39 1.55
N PRO A 47 7.37 -4.75 2.07
CA PRO A 47 7.61 -3.31 1.90
C PRO A 47 7.53 -2.79 0.46
N GLY A 48 7.97 -3.57 -0.53
CA GLY A 48 7.90 -3.23 -1.95
C GLY A 48 6.49 -3.28 -2.54
N GLY A 49 5.53 -3.87 -1.83
CA GLY A 49 4.11 -3.90 -2.21
C GLY A 49 3.30 -2.69 -1.76
N VAL A 50 3.88 -1.78 -0.98
CA VAL A 50 3.18 -0.63 -0.38
C VAL A 50 3.45 0.65 -1.15
N ILE A 51 2.39 1.41 -1.44
CA ILE A 51 2.49 2.67 -2.17
C ILE A 51 2.35 3.84 -1.18
N TRP A 52 3.35 4.72 -1.14
CA TRP A 52 3.20 6.04 -0.53
C TRP A 52 2.39 6.94 -1.43
N TYR A 53 1.35 7.56 -0.88
CA TYR A 53 0.45 8.43 -1.64
C TYR A 53 0.19 9.74 -0.92
N SER A 54 0.13 10.84 -1.68
CA SER A 54 -0.41 12.11 -1.19
C SER A 54 -1.37 12.68 -2.22
N ALA A 55 -2.60 12.94 -1.79
CA ALA A 55 -3.58 13.67 -2.62
C ALA A 55 -3.17 15.13 -2.83
N LEU A 56 -2.38 15.71 -1.92
CA LEU A 56 -1.95 17.11 -1.97
C LEU A 56 -0.82 17.29 -2.99
N THR A 57 0.24 16.48 -2.91
CA THR A 57 1.41 16.58 -3.80
C THR A 57 1.29 15.70 -5.04
N ARG A 58 0.28 14.82 -5.09
CA ARG A 58 0.10 13.78 -6.12
C ARG A 58 1.21 12.73 -6.15
N GLU A 59 2.04 12.67 -5.11
CA GLU A 59 3.01 11.59 -4.93
C GLU A 59 2.31 10.22 -5.03
N GLY A 60 2.93 9.30 -5.78
CA GLY A 60 2.45 7.92 -5.93
C GLY A 60 1.22 7.75 -6.83
N ARG A 61 0.68 8.83 -7.43
CA ARG A 61 -0.49 8.75 -8.32
C ARG A 61 -0.27 7.83 -9.50
N ASP A 62 0.80 8.04 -10.26
CA ASP A 62 1.03 7.29 -11.49
C ASP A 62 1.30 5.80 -11.18
N LEU A 63 2.13 5.53 -10.17
CA LEU A 63 2.37 4.17 -9.68
C LEU A 63 1.09 3.46 -9.20
N LEU A 64 0.21 4.17 -8.50
CA LEU A 64 -1.09 3.62 -8.09
C LEU A 64 -1.95 3.32 -9.32
N TRP A 65 -1.92 4.19 -10.34
CA TRP A 65 -2.69 3.97 -11.56
C TRP A 65 -2.21 2.73 -12.31
N ASP A 66 -0.89 2.58 -12.50
CA ASP A 66 -0.28 1.43 -13.16
C ASP A 66 -0.68 0.11 -12.47
N ARG A 67 -0.68 0.09 -11.13
CA ARG A 67 -1.07 -1.10 -10.36
C ARG A 67 -2.56 -1.42 -10.47
N LEU A 68 -3.40 -0.41 -10.55
CA LEU A 68 -4.85 -0.58 -10.73
C LEU A 68 -5.15 -1.11 -12.15
N LEU A 69 -4.55 -0.52 -13.19
CA LEU A 69 -4.71 -0.98 -14.58
C LEU A 69 -4.23 -2.42 -14.76
N ALA A 70 -3.04 -2.75 -14.23
CA ALA A 70 -2.54 -4.12 -14.21
C ALA A 70 -3.47 -5.10 -13.46
N SER A 71 -4.26 -4.62 -12.50
CA SER A 71 -5.24 -5.45 -11.78
C SER A 71 -6.50 -5.72 -12.60
N LEU A 72 -6.82 -4.87 -13.58
CA LEU A 72 -7.94 -5.03 -14.51
C LEU A 72 -7.60 -5.94 -15.70
N GLY A 73 -6.32 -6.27 -15.92
CA GLY A 73 -5.88 -7.08 -17.05
C GLY A 73 -5.61 -6.27 -18.33
N GLU A 74 -5.58 -4.94 -18.21
CA GLU A 74 -5.15 -4.03 -19.27
C GLU A 74 -3.67 -3.71 -19.03
N ALA A 75 -2.79 -4.33 -19.84
CA ALA A 75 -1.35 -4.06 -19.88
C ALA A 75 -0.97 -3.63 -21.29
#